data_AF-A0A553PK96-F1
#
_entry.id   AF-A0A553PK96-F1
#
_cell.length_a   1.000
_cell.length_b   1.000
_cell.length_c   1.000
_cell.angle_alpha   90.00
_cell.angle_beta   90.00
_cell.angle_gamma   90.00
#
_symmetry.space_group_name_H-M   'P 1'
#
loop_
_entity.id
_entity.type
_entity.pdbx_description
1 polymer ?
#
loop_
_entity_poly.entity_id
_entity_poly.type
_entity_poly.pdbx_seq_one_letter_code
_entity_poly.pdbx_strand_id
1 'polypeptide(L)'
;MLTKEADNEDERHSPGWLRGAIVLPIGVIPHVRGNGLQTGFHIMLNAPCLLITAPFIWTEVQSGVGAVNFITGAGGFLQALMFGYGGMRIKPYSFEFSSTFMPQDVETLKFVGLVYLGTTFDLTLENDNVDIQINKAGQVPLELTFQDGSSDSFSGTTFNFPRQDFKLAPQEKPLCDTPKDEINVIYD
;
A
#
# COMPACT_ATOMS: atom_id res chain seq x y z
N MET A 1 44.08 3.22 -50.64
CA MET A 1 43.93 3.80 -49.30
C MET A 1 42.45 3.76 -48.99
N LEU A 2 41.91 2.99 -48.03
CA LEU A 2 42.29 2.79 -46.60
C LEU A 2 42.28 4.14 -45.86
N THR A 3 41.57 4.39 -44.76
CA THR A 3 40.83 3.57 -43.74
C THR A 3 39.45 4.21 -43.42
N LYS A 4 38.40 3.64 -42.78
CA LYS A 4 38.18 2.72 -41.61
C LYS A 4 38.21 3.43 -40.23
N GLU A 5 37.06 3.39 -39.51
CA GLU A 5 36.84 3.53 -38.03
C GLU A 5 37.24 4.85 -37.31
N ALA A 6 36.66 5.29 -36.18
CA ALA A 6 35.43 4.96 -35.41
C ALA A 6 35.13 6.10 -34.38
N ASP A 7 34.05 5.96 -33.56
CA ASP A 7 33.73 6.73 -32.33
C ASP A 7 33.42 8.25 -32.53
N ASN A 8 32.69 9.02 -31.71
CA ASN A 8 31.80 8.86 -30.54
C ASN A 8 30.96 10.19 -30.45
N GLU A 9 29.78 10.38 -29.83
CA GLU A 9 28.88 9.60 -28.95
C GLU A 9 27.39 9.83 -29.35
N ASP A 10 26.45 9.21 -28.62
CA ASP A 10 24.99 9.39 -28.75
C ASP A 10 24.41 9.99 -27.45
N GLU A 11 24.55 11.32 -27.25
CA GLU A 11 23.91 12.04 -26.14
C GLU A 11 22.38 12.21 -26.35
N ARG A 12 21.66 11.10 -26.47
CA ARG A 12 20.21 11.09 -26.22
C ARG A 12 19.94 11.28 -24.73
N HIS A 13 19.92 12.56 -24.33
CA HIS A 13 19.41 13.05 -23.05
C HIS A 13 18.02 12.47 -22.76
N SER A 14 18.01 11.34 -22.06
CA SER A 14 16.80 10.67 -21.60
C SER A 14 16.26 11.45 -20.39
N PRO A 15 15.02 11.98 -20.43
CA PRO A 15 14.46 12.69 -19.29
C PRO A 15 14.49 11.82 -18.03
N GLY A 16 14.97 12.38 -16.91
CA GLY A 16 15.29 11.64 -15.67
C GLY A 16 14.15 10.86 -15.00
N TRP A 17 12.94 10.98 -15.52
CA TRP A 17 11.75 10.22 -15.12
C TRP A 17 11.78 8.76 -15.58
N LEU A 18 12.59 8.41 -16.60
CA LEU A 18 12.66 7.06 -17.18
C LEU A 18 13.29 5.99 -16.27
N ARG A 19 13.78 6.33 -15.06
CA ARG A 19 14.23 5.37 -14.03
C ARG A 19 13.11 4.90 -13.09
N GLY A 20 11.85 5.21 -13.42
CA GLY A 20 10.73 5.25 -12.46
C GLY A 20 10.01 3.93 -12.11
N ALA A 21 10.21 2.82 -12.82
CA ALA A 21 9.35 1.61 -12.67
C ALA A 21 9.32 1.01 -11.25
N ILE A 22 10.38 1.20 -10.46
CA ILE A 22 10.48 0.76 -9.05
C ILE A 22 10.15 1.91 -8.06
N VAL A 23 10.22 3.16 -8.50
CA VAL A 23 10.20 4.36 -7.63
C VAL A 23 8.78 4.90 -7.41
N LEU A 24 7.84 4.58 -8.30
CA LEU A 24 6.44 5.04 -8.20
C LEU A 24 5.73 4.63 -6.89
N PRO A 25 5.77 3.38 -6.41
CA PRO A 25 5.06 2.99 -5.17
C PRO A 25 5.65 3.65 -3.92
N ILE A 26 6.99 3.72 -3.85
CA ILE A 26 7.73 4.25 -2.71
C ILE A 26 7.51 5.77 -2.56
N GLY A 27 7.29 6.50 -3.67
CA GLY A 27 6.94 7.92 -3.64
C GLY A 27 5.48 8.20 -3.30
N VAL A 28 4.53 7.35 -3.73
CA VAL A 28 3.09 7.59 -3.54
C VAL A 28 2.66 7.52 -2.07
N ILE A 29 3.11 6.52 -1.32
CA ILE A 29 2.73 6.35 0.11
C ILE A 29 3.09 7.58 0.98
N PRO A 30 4.31 8.15 0.94
CA PRO A 30 4.62 9.39 1.65
C PRO A 30 3.97 10.63 1.02
N HIS A 31 3.66 10.66 -0.29
CA HIS A 31 3.01 11.82 -0.91
C HIS A 31 1.51 11.93 -0.56
N VAL A 32 0.80 10.79 -0.48
CA VAL A 32 -0.56 10.69 0.09
C VAL A 32 -0.59 11.22 1.54
N ARG A 33 0.49 11.00 2.29
CA ARG A 33 0.65 11.49 3.67
C ARG A 33 0.96 12.99 3.78
N GLY A 34 1.37 13.64 2.69
CA GLY A 34 1.86 15.03 2.65
C GLY A 34 0.89 16.03 2.03
N ASN A 35 -0.42 15.75 2.03
CA ASN A 35 -1.47 16.50 1.34
C ASN A 35 -1.33 16.57 -0.21
N GLY A 36 -0.44 15.79 -0.81
CA GLY A 36 -0.25 15.65 -2.27
C GLY A 36 -1.25 14.70 -2.94
N LEU A 37 -2.49 14.66 -2.43
CA LEU A 37 -3.46 13.58 -2.69
C LEU A 37 -3.89 13.49 -4.17
N GLN A 38 -4.19 14.64 -4.78
CA GLN A 38 -4.49 14.76 -6.20
C GLN A 38 -3.33 14.24 -7.06
N THR A 39 -2.09 14.64 -6.76
CA THR A 39 -0.90 14.22 -7.50
C THR A 39 -0.61 12.74 -7.33
N GLY A 40 -0.78 12.17 -6.14
CA GLY A 40 -0.65 10.73 -5.90
C GLY A 40 -1.65 9.91 -6.73
N PHE A 41 -2.88 10.41 -6.84
CA PHE A 41 -3.92 9.78 -7.67
C PHE A 41 -3.64 9.94 -9.16
N HIS A 42 -3.19 11.11 -9.60
CA HIS A 42 -2.74 11.35 -10.98
C HIS A 42 -1.52 10.48 -11.34
N ILE A 43 -0.58 10.28 -10.42
CA ILE A 43 0.56 9.37 -10.62
C ILE A 43 0.06 7.92 -10.74
N MET A 44 -0.94 7.51 -9.95
CA MET A 44 -1.44 6.12 -9.98
C MET A 44 -2.44 5.84 -11.10
N LEU A 45 -3.23 6.83 -11.55
CA LEU A 45 -4.28 6.70 -12.57
C LEU A 45 -4.03 7.40 -13.91
N ASN A 46 -3.08 8.34 -14.03
CA ASN A 46 -2.63 8.87 -15.33
C ASN A 46 -1.25 8.37 -15.80
N ALA A 47 -0.43 7.72 -14.95
CA ALA A 47 0.66 6.86 -15.43
C ALA A 47 0.25 5.47 -16.00
N PRO A 48 -0.89 4.82 -15.66
CA PRO A 48 -1.24 3.50 -16.17
C PRO A 48 -1.79 3.53 -17.59
N CYS A 49 -2.11 4.69 -18.17
CA CYS A 49 -2.31 4.81 -19.62
C CYS A 49 -1.05 4.38 -20.41
N LEU A 50 0.09 4.25 -19.73
CA LEU A 50 1.38 3.79 -20.26
C LEU A 50 1.91 2.51 -19.57
N LEU A 51 1.15 1.86 -18.67
CA LEU A 51 1.58 0.66 -17.91
C LEU A 51 0.51 -0.42 -17.73
N ILE A 52 -0.77 -0.15 -18.01
CA ILE A 52 -1.86 -1.13 -17.98
C ILE A 52 -2.51 -1.17 -19.37
N THR A 53 -2.18 -2.21 -20.13
CA THR A 53 -2.93 -2.51 -21.36
C THR A 53 -3.99 -3.59 -21.07
N ALA A 54 -5.14 -3.48 -21.72
CA ALA A 54 -6.29 -4.32 -21.41
C ALA A 54 -6.08 -5.78 -21.88
N PRO A 55 -6.44 -6.80 -21.09
CA PRO A 55 -6.77 -6.78 -19.66
C PRO A 55 -5.56 -7.19 -18.80
N PHE A 56 -5.09 -6.29 -17.94
CA PHE A 56 -4.09 -6.55 -16.89
C PHE A 56 -2.64 -6.88 -17.34
N ILE A 57 -2.24 -6.51 -18.57
CA ILE A 57 -0.82 -6.61 -18.94
C ILE A 57 -0.07 -5.41 -18.35
N TRP A 58 0.62 -5.67 -17.24
CA TRP A 58 1.61 -4.77 -16.65
C TRP A 58 2.90 -4.87 -17.46
N THR A 59 3.37 -3.76 -18.04
CA THR A 59 4.64 -3.73 -18.77
C THR A 59 5.72 -3.01 -17.97
N GLU A 60 6.95 -3.49 -18.03
CA GLU A 60 8.10 -2.81 -17.42
C GLU A 60 8.42 -1.46 -18.10
N VAL A 61 8.15 -1.37 -19.40
CA VAL A 61 8.42 -0.19 -20.24
C VAL A 61 7.18 0.21 -21.02
N GLN A 62 7.00 1.52 -21.22
CA GLN A 62 5.87 2.11 -21.94
C GLN A 62 5.75 1.66 -23.41
N SER A 63 6.86 1.24 -24.02
CA SER A 63 6.90 0.69 -25.38
C SER A 63 6.39 -0.74 -25.50
N GLY A 64 6.03 -1.40 -24.38
CA GLY A 64 5.70 -2.82 -24.33
C GLY A 64 6.91 -3.76 -24.48
N VAL A 65 8.12 -3.22 -24.63
CA VAL A 65 9.37 -3.99 -24.73
C VAL A 65 9.95 -4.20 -23.34
N GLY A 66 9.96 -5.43 -22.84
CA GLY A 66 10.45 -5.78 -21.49
C GLY A 66 9.65 -6.93 -20.90
N ALA A 67 9.64 -7.06 -19.58
CA ALA A 67 8.78 -8.05 -18.92
C ALA A 67 7.28 -7.71 -19.12
N VAL A 68 6.56 -8.59 -19.82
CA VAL A 68 5.09 -8.65 -19.78
C VAL A 68 4.65 -9.29 -18.46
N ASN A 69 3.53 -8.81 -17.89
CA ASN A 69 3.08 -9.16 -16.55
C ASN A 69 4.14 -8.84 -15.48
N PHE A 70 4.62 -7.59 -15.46
CA PHE A 70 5.56 -7.06 -14.47
C PHE A 70 4.96 -7.12 -13.04
N ILE A 71 5.13 -8.26 -12.37
CA ILE A 71 4.54 -8.58 -11.06
C ILE A 71 4.93 -7.54 -9.99
N THR A 72 6.14 -6.99 -10.05
CA THR A 72 6.60 -5.92 -9.15
C THR A 72 5.75 -4.65 -9.28
N GLY A 73 5.33 -4.30 -10.49
CA GLY A 73 4.41 -3.17 -10.74
C GLY A 73 3.00 -3.44 -10.20
N ALA A 74 2.47 -4.63 -10.45
CA ALA A 74 1.18 -5.06 -9.91
C ALA A 74 1.17 -5.09 -8.36
N GLY A 75 2.26 -5.57 -7.75
CA GLY A 75 2.46 -5.57 -6.30
C GLY A 75 2.58 -4.15 -5.74
N GLY A 76 3.31 -3.26 -6.42
CA GLY A 76 3.42 -1.84 -6.05
C GLY A 76 2.09 -1.10 -6.11
N PHE A 77 1.25 -1.41 -7.10
CA PHE A 77 -0.12 -0.88 -7.19
C PHE A 77 -1.00 -1.37 -6.03
N LEU A 78 -0.99 -2.66 -5.71
CA LEU A 78 -1.73 -3.19 -4.57
C LEU A 78 -1.24 -2.58 -3.24
N GLN A 79 0.07 -2.39 -3.07
CA GLN A 79 0.62 -1.69 -1.91
C GLN A 79 0.16 -0.23 -1.82
N ALA A 80 0.06 0.48 -2.94
CA ALA A 80 -0.48 1.85 -2.97
C ALA A 80 -1.98 1.90 -2.65
N LEU A 81 -2.76 0.88 -3.02
CA LEU A 81 -4.16 0.77 -2.58
C LEU A 81 -4.26 0.47 -1.07
N MET A 82 -3.56 -0.54 -0.56
CA MET A 82 -3.65 -0.96 0.86
C MET A 82 -3.01 0.06 1.81
N PHE A 83 -1.74 0.40 1.59
CA PHE A 83 -0.94 1.25 2.48
C PHE A 83 -0.93 2.73 2.05
N GLY A 84 -1.43 3.07 0.86
CA GLY A 84 -1.79 4.44 0.49
C GLY A 84 -3.23 4.76 0.87
N TYR A 85 -4.17 4.45 -0.03
CA TYR A 85 -5.58 4.87 0.10
C TYR A 85 -6.39 4.17 1.19
N GLY A 86 -6.07 2.92 1.52
CA GLY A 86 -6.70 2.16 2.59
C GLY A 86 -6.18 2.44 3.99
N GLY A 87 -5.19 3.34 4.14
CA GLY A 87 -4.71 3.82 5.43
C GLY A 87 -4.00 2.78 6.32
N MET A 88 -3.84 1.54 5.84
CA MET A 88 -3.36 0.40 6.63
C MET A 88 -1.92 0.59 7.11
N ARG A 89 -1.60 0.25 8.36
CA ARG A 89 -0.25 0.33 8.93
C ARG A 89 -0.03 -0.81 9.92
N ILE A 90 0.88 -1.72 9.59
CA ILE A 90 1.33 -2.76 10.52
C ILE A 90 2.37 -2.14 11.48
N LYS A 91 2.14 -2.34 12.78
CA LYS A 91 3.04 -1.98 13.89
C LYS A 91 3.40 -3.24 14.67
N PRO A 92 4.40 -3.20 15.57
CA PRO A 92 4.78 -4.37 16.38
C PRO A 92 3.64 -5.05 17.15
N TYR A 93 2.66 -4.28 17.63
CA TYR A 93 1.57 -4.78 18.48
C TYR A 93 0.17 -4.30 18.04
N SER A 94 0.04 -3.72 16.86
CA SER A 94 -1.24 -3.21 16.33
C SER A 94 -1.26 -3.27 14.79
N PHE A 95 -2.47 -3.43 14.24
CA PHE A 95 -2.77 -3.15 12.84
C PHE A 95 -3.68 -1.91 12.81
N GLU A 96 -3.10 -0.79 12.39
CA GLU A 96 -3.71 0.53 12.47
C GLU A 96 -4.27 0.93 11.10
N PHE A 97 -5.37 1.66 11.10
CA PHE A 97 -6.06 2.15 9.93
C PHE A 97 -6.30 3.64 10.14
N SER A 98 -5.53 4.46 9.42
CA SER A 98 -5.81 5.90 9.40
C SER A 98 -6.93 6.21 8.43
N SER A 99 -7.75 7.21 8.76
CA SER A 99 -8.74 7.82 7.88
C SER A 99 -8.04 8.63 6.78
N THR A 100 -7.44 7.91 5.83
CA THR A 100 -6.85 8.47 4.61
C THR A 100 -7.95 8.97 3.69
N PHE A 101 -7.66 10.00 2.90
CA PHE A 101 -8.59 10.54 1.89
C PHE A 101 -8.95 9.47 0.85
N MET A 102 -10.24 9.30 0.53
CA MET A 102 -10.61 8.45 -0.62
C MET A 102 -10.18 9.14 -1.93
N PRO A 103 -9.77 8.38 -2.96
CA PRO A 103 -9.48 8.98 -4.26
C PRO A 103 -10.69 9.72 -4.83
N GLN A 104 -10.46 10.72 -5.68
CA GLN A 104 -11.55 11.43 -6.34
C GLN A 104 -12.35 10.47 -7.22
N ASP A 105 -13.67 10.64 -7.24
CA ASP A 105 -14.64 9.82 -7.99
C ASP A 105 -14.67 8.33 -7.56
N VAL A 106 -14.19 8.01 -6.35
CA VAL A 106 -14.31 6.69 -5.70
C VAL A 106 -15.21 6.81 -4.47
N GLU A 107 -16.40 6.20 -4.52
CA GLU A 107 -17.38 6.20 -3.42
C GLU A 107 -17.18 5.07 -2.40
N THR A 108 -16.43 4.02 -2.78
CA THR A 108 -16.23 2.84 -1.93
C THR A 108 -14.91 2.15 -2.26
N LEU A 109 -14.15 1.77 -1.22
CA LEU A 109 -12.95 0.94 -1.33
C LEU A 109 -13.09 -0.29 -0.42
N LYS A 110 -13.31 -1.46 -1.03
CA LYS A 110 -13.45 -2.73 -0.30
C LYS A 110 -12.19 -3.60 -0.41
N PHE A 111 -11.66 -4.00 0.74
CA PHE A 111 -10.61 -5.00 0.90
C PHE A 111 -11.25 -6.30 1.40
N VAL A 112 -11.04 -7.40 0.68
CA VAL A 112 -11.66 -8.70 0.97
C VAL A 112 -10.61 -9.67 1.50
N GLY A 113 -10.96 -10.42 2.54
CA GLY A 113 -10.11 -11.50 3.08
C GLY A 113 -8.80 -11.02 3.71
N LEU A 114 -8.80 -9.85 4.35
CA LEU A 114 -7.67 -9.42 5.20
C LEU A 114 -7.49 -10.41 6.35
N VAL A 115 -6.24 -10.76 6.68
CA VAL A 115 -5.92 -11.68 7.78
C VAL A 115 -4.99 -11.01 8.77
N TYR A 116 -5.41 -10.91 10.02
CA TYR A 116 -4.60 -10.42 11.13
C TYR A 116 -4.71 -11.39 12.33
N LEU A 117 -3.57 -11.92 12.77
CA LEU A 117 -3.45 -12.87 13.90
C LEU A 117 -4.44 -14.05 13.86
N GLY A 118 -4.71 -14.54 12.64
CA GLY A 118 -5.61 -15.65 12.37
C GLY A 118 -7.08 -15.27 12.16
N THR A 119 -7.48 -14.04 12.51
CA THR A 119 -8.80 -13.49 12.21
C THR A 119 -8.85 -13.05 10.75
N THR A 120 -9.86 -13.51 10.01
CA THR A 120 -10.13 -13.12 8.62
C THR A 120 -11.34 -12.19 8.56
N PHE A 121 -11.21 -11.06 7.90
CA PHE A 121 -12.28 -10.07 7.77
C PHE A 121 -12.23 -9.31 6.43
N ASP A 122 -13.36 -8.75 6.05
CA ASP A 122 -13.46 -7.75 4.99
C ASP A 122 -13.51 -6.35 5.63
N LEU A 123 -12.96 -5.36 4.94
CA LEU A 123 -13.02 -3.94 5.30
C LEU A 123 -13.60 -3.16 4.13
N THR A 124 -14.69 -2.43 4.36
CA THR A 124 -15.29 -1.52 3.38
C THR A 124 -15.15 -0.09 3.90
N LEU A 125 -14.45 0.76 3.13
CA LEU A 125 -14.33 2.18 3.40
C LEU A 125 -15.29 2.94 2.46
N GLU A 126 -16.17 3.76 3.03
CA GLU A 126 -17.04 4.68 2.32
C GLU A 126 -16.63 6.13 2.60
N ASN A 127 -17.40 7.11 2.12
CA ASN A 127 -17.13 8.53 2.38
C ASN A 127 -17.13 8.84 3.88
N ASP A 128 -18.21 8.46 4.57
CA ASP A 128 -18.50 8.84 5.96
C ASP A 128 -18.53 7.65 6.94
N ASN A 129 -18.47 6.41 6.45
CA ASN A 129 -18.57 5.19 7.25
C ASN A 129 -17.43 4.21 6.98
N VAL A 130 -17.21 3.32 7.95
CA VAL A 130 -16.40 2.11 7.82
C VAL A 130 -17.26 0.91 8.23
N ASP A 131 -17.24 -0.13 7.41
CA ASP A 131 -17.82 -1.44 7.72
C ASP A 131 -16.73 -2.51 7.77
N ILE A 132 -16.78 -3.37 8.79
CA ILE A 132 -15.88 -4.52 8.95
C ILE A 132 -16.75 -5.77 9.14
N GLN A 133 -16.62 -6.73 8.23
CA GLN A 133 -17.28 -8.03 8.32
C GLN A 133 -16.27 -9.11 8.72
N ILE A 134 -16.44 -9.73 9.89
CA ILE A 134 -15.58 -10.83 10.34
C ILE A 134 -16.04 -12.13 9.67
N ASN A 135 -15.23 -12.65 8.76
CA ASN A 135 -15.47 -13.89 8.02
C ASN A 135 -15.08 -15.13 8.83
N LYS A 136 -14.05 -15.02 9.67
CA LYS A 136 -13.54 -16.09 10.54
C LYS A 136 -12.81 -15.50 11.74
N ALA A 137 -13.22 -15.88 12.95
CA ALA A 137 -12.49 -15.53 14.16
C ALA A 137 -11.14 -16.26 14.25
N GLY A 138 -10.10 -15.54 14.68
CA GLY A 138 -8.78 -16.07 14.99
C GLY A 138 -8.71 -16.72 16.38
N GLN A 139 -7.54 -17.26 16.71
CA GLN A 139 -7.26 -17.80 18.05
C GLN A 139 -6.82 -16.72 19.05
N VAL A 140 -6.24 -15.62 18.56
CA VAL A 140 -5.83 -14.48 19.38
C VAL A 140 -7.05 -13.55 19.52
N PRO A 141 -7.53 -13.27 20.74
CA PRO A 141 -8.60 -12.30 20.94
C PRO A 141 -8.09 -10.90 20.62
N LEU A 142 -8.86 -10.18 19.80
CA LEU A 142 -8.53 -8.84 19.32
C LEU A 142 -9.42 -7.79 20.00
N GLU A 143 -8.88 -6.59 20.14
CA GLU A 143 -9.55 -5.38 20.57
C GLU A 143 -9.54 -4.38 19.41
N LEU A 144 -10.71 -3.79 19.13
CA LEU A 144 -10.87 -2.65 18.23
C LEU A 144 -10.83 -1.39 19.08
N THR A 145 -9.79 -0.57 18.92
CA THR A 145 -9.68 0.74 19.60
C THR A 145 -9.84 1.87 18.59
N PHE A 146 -10.62 2.89 18.94
CA PHE A 146 -10.85 4.08 18.13
C PHE A 146 -9.97 5.26 18.56
N GLN A 147 -9.93 6.31 17.75
CA GLN A 147 -9.13 7.52 17.99
C GLN A 147 -9.50 8.26 19.29
N ASP A 148 -10.76 8.20 19.71
CA ASP A 148 -11.26 8.81 20.96
C ASP A 148 -10.85 8.04 22.22
N GLY A 149 -10.21 6.88 22.07
CA GLY A 149 -9.80 5.99 23.15
C GLY A 149 -10.88 5.01 23.60
N SER A 150 -12.07 5.01 22.99
CA SER A 150 -13.06 3.96 23.17
C SER A 150 -12.58 2.65 22.53
N SER A 151 -13.02 1.52 23.08
CA SER A 151 -12.70 0.21 22.54
C SER A 151 -13.82 -0.82 22.69
N ASP A 152 -13.79 -1.83 21.83
CA ASP A 152 -14.71 -2.97 21.84
C ASP A 152 -13.94 -4.28 21.54
N SER A 153 -14.50 -5.40 21.99
CA SER A 153 -13.97 -6.73 21.68
C SER A 153 -14.23 -7.05 20.22
N PHE A 154 -13.18 -7.28 19.44
CA PHE A 154 -13.26 -7.57 18.01
C PHE A 154 -13.64 -9.05 17.76
N SER A 155 -14.81 -9.41 18.27
CA SER A 155 -15.40 -10.76 18.29
C SER A 155 -16.83 -10.81 17.76
N GLY A 156 -17.37 -9.68 17.28
CA GLY A 156 -18.67 -9.61 16.60
C GLY A 156 -18.64 -10.20 15.19
N THR A 157 -19.78 -10.20 14.50
CA THR A 157 -19.87 -10.59 13.08
C THR A 157 -19.64 -9.41 12.14
N THR A 158 -20.10 -8.22 12.53
CA THR A 158 -20.04 -6.99 11.73
C THR A 158 -19.86 -5.80 12.67
N PHE A 159 -19.00 -4.86 12.30
CA PHE A 159 -18.84 -3.56 12.95
C PHE A 159 -19.10 -2.46 11.92
N ASN A 160 -19.96 -1.49 12.27
CA ASN A 160 -20.23 -0.33 11.44
C ASN A 160 -20.09 0.93 12.30
N PHE A 161 -19.26 1.88 11.86
CA PHE A 161 -18.96 3.09 12.62
C PHE A 161 -18.61 4.27 11.70
N PRO A 162 -18.76 5.53 12.17
CA PRO A 162 -18.34 6.71 11.43
C PRO A 162 -16.85 6.65 11.09
N ARG A 163 -16.47 7.17 9.93
CA ARG A 163 -15.10 7.09 9.42
C ARG A 163 -14.12 7.88 10.30
N GLN A 164 -13.25 7.14 10.98
CA GLN A 164 -12.23 7.65 11.90
C GLN A 164 -11.00 6.74 11.93
N ASP A 165 -9.91 7.19 12.55
CA ASP A 165 -8.74 6.35 12.81
C ASP A 165 -9.11 5.24 13.82
N PHE A 166 -8.73 4.00 13.51
CA PHE A 166 -8.92 2.85 14.39
C PHE A 166 -7.73 1.89 14.34
N LYS A 167 -7.62 0.99 15.31
CA LYS A 167 -6.61 -0.06 15.34
C LYS A 167 -7.19 -1.37 15.87
N LEU A 168 -6.66 -2.46 15.33
CA LEU A 168 -6.82 -3.80 15.88
C LEU A 168 -5.56 -4.17 16.63
N ALA A 169 -5.68 -4.61 17.88
CA ALA A 169 -4.56 -5.08 18.69
C ALA A 169 -4.96 -6.37 19.43
N PRO A 170 -4.00 -7.23 19.83
CA PRO A 170 -4.26 -8.27 20.83
C PRO A 170 -4.81 -7.67 22.14
N GLN A 171 -5.83 -8.28 22.74
CA GLN A 171 -6.31 -7.90 24.07
C GLN A 171 -5.23 -8.05 25.15
N GLU A 172 -4.34 -9.03 25.00
CA GLU A 172 -3.15 -9.21 25.80
C GLU A 172 -1.90 -8.99 24.93
N LYS A 173 -0.97 -8.13 25.37
CA LYS A 173 0.30 -7.95 24.66
C LYS A 173 1.04 -9.30 24.54
N PRO A 174 1.58 -9.67 23.37
CA PRO A 174 2.37 -10.88 23.22
C PRO A 174 3.51 -10.93 24.24
N LEU A 175 3.79 -12.12 24.77
CA LEU A 175 4.79 -12.36 25.83
C LEU A 175 6.25 -12.08 25.42
N CYS A 176 6.51 -11.87 24.12
CA CYS A 176 7.82 -11.56 23.59
C CYS A 176 7.94 -10.08 23.24
N ASP A 177 8.86 -9.39 23.93
CA ASP A 177 9.39 -8.12 23.45
C ASP A 177 9.91 -8.30 22.01
N THR A 178 9.71 -7.29 21.17
CA THR A 178 10.41 -7.19 19.89
C THR A 178 11.91 -7.39 20.09
N PRO A 179 12.59 -8.18 19.23
CA PRO A 179 14.04 -8.27 19.24
C PRO A 179 14.65 -6.86 19.27
N LYS A 180 15.62 -6.63 20.14
CA LYS A 180 16.36 -5.36 20.12
C LYS A 180 17.17 -5.32 18.82
N ASP A 181 17.07 -4.21 18.10
CA ASP A 181 17.90 -3.93 16.93
C ASP A 181 19.35 -3.61 17.36
N GLU A 182 20.03 -4.61 17.94
CA GLU A 182 21.45 -4.56 18.27
C GLU A 182 22.26 -4.77 16.99
N ILE A 183 22.33 -3.71 16.16
CA ILE A 183 23.27 -3.64 15.03
C ILE A 183 24.68 -3.55 15.60
N ASN A 184 25.30 -4.71 15.84
CA ASN A 184 26.71 -4.82 16.18
C ASN A 184 27.57 -4.44 14.96
N VAL A 185 27.78 -3.14 14.79
CA VAL A 185 28.77 -2.61 13.85
C VAL A 185 30.15 -2.94 14.41
N ILE A 186 30.74 -4.03 13.90
CA ILE A 186 32.15 -4.32 14.11
C ILE A 186 32.93 -3.31 13.28
N TYR A 187 33.69 -2.45 13.95
CA TYR A 187 34.69 -1.60 13.32
C TYR A 187 36.01 -2.37 13.34
N ASP A 188 36.48 -2.77 12.15
CA ASP A 188 37.83 -3.29 11.89
C ASP A 188 38.86 -2.15 11.81
#